data_AF-A0A4V1UUE0-F1
#
_entry.id   AF-A0A4V1UUE0-F1
#
_cell.length_a   1.000
_cell.length_b   1.000
_cell.length_c   1.000
_cell.angle_alpha   90.00
_cell.angle_beta   90.00
_cell.angle_gamma   90.00
#
_symmetry.space_group_name_H-M   'P 1'
#
loop_
_entity.id
_entity.type
_entity.pdbx_description
1 polymer ?
#
loop_
_entity_poly.entity_id
_entity_poly.type
_entity_poly.pdbx_seq_one_letter_code
_entity_poly.pdbx_strand_id
1 'polypeptide(L)' 'MNEPKRLFDCLAFHLENAPLDVMLSGKESGQWKTYGTREVAEIVNRLSAGLLSLGIGPNDMSVE' A
#
# COMPACT_ATOMS: atom_id res chain seq x y z
N MET A 1 -10.80 -9.96 6.66
CA MET A 1 -11.66 -8.77 6.44
C MET A 1 -12.82 -9.13 5.50
N ASN A 2 -14.09 -8.84 5.82
CA ASN A 2 -15.23 -9.31 5.00
C ASN A 2 -15.58 -8.40 3.81
N GLU A 3 -15.36 -7.10 3.91
CA GLU A 3 -15.61 -6.15 2.82
C GLU A 3 -14.71 -4.91 3.00
N PRO A 4 -13.84 -4.56 2.04
CA PRO A 4 -13.01 -3.35 2.13
C PRO A 4 -13.89 -2.09 2.07
N LYS A 5 -13.68 -1.14 2.99
CA LYS A 5 -14.46 0.11 3.07
C LYS A 5 -13.64 1.36 2.72
N ARG A 6 -12.32 1.24 2.74
CA ARG A 6 -11.35 2.29 2.40
C ARG A 6 -10.46 1.80 1.27
N LEU A 7 -9.92 2.71 0.46
CA LEU A 7 -9.02 2.35 -0.66
C LEU A 7 -7.85 1.47 -0.21
N PHE A 8 -7.26 1.76 0.95
CA PHE A 8 -6.12 1.05 1.50
C PHE A 8 -6.49 -0.31 2.11
N ASP A 9 -7.78 -0.60 2.35
CA ASP A 9 -8.23 -1.93 2.78
C ASP A 9 -8.04 -2.96 1.66
N CYS A 10 -8.08 -2.55 0.38
CA CYS A 10 -7.88 -3.44 -0.76
C CYS A 10 -6.51 -4.14 -0.73
N LEU A 11 -5.46 -3.43 -0.31
CA LEU A 11 -4.11 -3.98 -0.22
C LEU A 11 -4.00 -5.04 0.87
N ALA A 12 -4.54 -4.74 2.06
CA ALA A 12 -4.57 -5.69 3.18
C ALA A 12 -5.43 -6.93 2.84
N PHE A 13 -6.59 -6.72 2.22
CA PHE A 13 -7.46 -7.80 1.76
C PHE A 13 -6.74 -8.73 0.76
N HIS A 14 -6.06 -8.17 -0.23
CA HIS A 14 -5.29 -8.97 -1.19
C HIS A 14 -4.13 -9.73 -0.53
N LEU A 15 -3.41 -9.09 0.39
CA LEU A 15 -2.28 -9.70 1.09
C LEU A 15 -2.70 -10.95 1.89
N GLU A 16 -3.87 -10.90 2.53
CA GLU A 16 -4.42 -12.01 3.33
C GLU A 16 -4.99 -13.15 2.47
N ASN A 17 -5.68 -12.83 1.37
CA ASN A 17 -6.51 -13.81 0.66
C ASN A 17 -5.88 -14.34 -0.63
N ALA A 18 -5.26 -13.45 -1.43
CA ALA A 18 -4.76 -13.78 -2.76
C ALA A 18 -3.62 -12.82 -3.15
N PRO A 19 -2.43 -12.96 -2.54
CA PRO A 19 -1.28 -12.16 -2.91
C PRO A 19 -0.84 -12.50 -4.33
N LEU A 20 -0.57 -11.46 -5.12
CA LEU A 20 -0.10 -11.57 -6.50
C LEU A 20 1.42 -11.50 -6.55
N ASP A 21 2.03 -12.28 -7.44
CA ASP A 21 3.46 -12.15 -7.77
C ASP A 21 3.75 -10.83 -8.49
N VAL A 22 2.79 -10.33 -9.27
CA VAL A 22 2.84 -9.01 -9.91
C VAL A 22 1.54 -8.28 -9.60
N MET A 23 1.62 -7.32 -8.68
CA MET A 23 0.52 -6.41 -8.33
C MET A 23 0.64 -5.07 -9.05
N LEU A 24 1.85 -4.51 -9.11
CA LEU A 24 2.16 -3.27 -9.81
C LEU A 24 3.31 -3.50 -10.79
N SER A 25 3.33 -2.74 -11.87
CA SER A 25 4.45 -2.72 -12.82
C SER A 25 4.66 -1.33 -13.37
N GLY A 26 5.91 -0.98 -13.63
CA GLY A 26 6.29 0.34 -14.13
C GLY A 26 7.67 0.32 -14.75
N LYS A 27 7.96 1.32 -15.59
CA LYS A 27 9.28 1.50 -16.17
C LYS A 27 10.11 2.39 -15.26
N GLU A 28 11.16 1.85 -14.67
CA GLU A 28 12.09 2.54 -13.79
C GLU A 28 13.49 2.53 -14.41
N SER A 29 14.11 3.71 -14.55
CA SER A 29 15.46 3.85 -15.12
C SER A 29 15.64 3.13 -16.46
N GLY A 30 14.60 3.14 -17.30
CA GLY A 30 14.61 2.51 -18.62
C GLY A 30 14.25 1.01 -18.64
N GLN A 31 14.08 0.37 -17.49
CA GLN A 31 13.79 -1.07 -17.37
C GLN A 31 12.39 -1.31 -16.79
N TRP A 32 11.71 -2.37 -17.24
CA TRP A 32 10.46 -2.79 -16.62
C TRP A 32 10.73 -3.43 -15.28
N LYS A 33 10.02 -2.96 -14.26
CA LYS A 33 10.06 -3.52 -12.92
C LYS A 33 8.64 -3.87 -12.47
N THR A 34 8.53 -5.00 -11.80
CA THR A 34 7.28 -5.50 -11.23
C THR A 34 7.42 -5.57 -9.72
N TYR A 35 6.30 -5.43 -9.02
CA TYR A 35 6.21 -5.47 -7.57
C TYR A 35 5.07 -6.41 -7.18
N GLY A 36 5.37 -7.40 -6.35
CA GLY A 36 4.37 -8.32 -5.82
C GLY A 36 3.58 -7.70 -4.67
N THR A 37 2.41 -8.28 -4.32
CA THR A 37 1.54 -7.73 -3.25
C THR A 37 2.26 -7.57 -1.92
N ARG A 38 3.14 -8.51 -1.56
CA ARG A 38 3.95 -8.44 -0.33
C ARG A 38 4.91 -7.25 -0.34
N GLU A 39 5.62 -7.07 -1.45
CA GLU A 39 6.58 -5.97 -1.61
C GLU A 39 5.87 -4.60 -1.60
N VAL A 40 4.73 -4.49 -2.29
CA VAL A 40 3.89 -3.28 -2.26
C VAL A 40 3.45 -2.97 -0.83
N ALA A 41 2.99 -3.97 -0.06
CA ALA A 41 2.58 -3.77 1.33
C ALA A 41 3.74 -3.28 2.22
N GLU A 42 4.94 -3.83 2.06
CA GLU A 42 6.13 -3.38 2.77
C GLU A 42 6.52 -1.94 2.41
N ILE A 43 6.51 -1.59 1.12
CA ILE A 43 6.81 -0.24 0.65
C ILE A 43 5.81 0.77 1.23
N VAL A 44 4.51 0.45 1.17
CA VAL A 44 3.44 1.30 1.72
C VAL A 44 3.61 1.49 3.22
N ASN A 45 3.87 0.42 3.98
CA ASN A 45 4.07 0.51 5.43
C ASN A 45 5.29 1.38 5.79
N ARG A 46 6.40 1.24 5.05
CA ARG A 46 7.60 2.07 5.24
C ARG A 46 7.33 3.53 4.93
N LEU A 47 6.59 3.81 3.85
CA LEU A 47 6.16 5.16 3.50
C LEU A 47 5.27 5.76 4.60
N SER A 48 4.27 5.02 5.07
CA SER A 48 3.38 5.45 6.16
C SER A 48 4.16 5.75 7.44
N ALA A 49 5.11 4.89 7.83
CA ALA A 49 5.96 5.13 8.99
C ALA A 49 6.80 6.42 8.83
N GLY A 50 7.32 6.68 7.63
CA GLY A 50 8.03 7.93 7.32
C GLY A 50 7.14 9.16 7.43
N LEU A 51 5.93 9.12 6.87
CA LEU A 51 4.95 10.22 6.98
C LEU A 51 4.59 10.51 8.43
N LEU A 52 4.32 9.47 9.22
CA LEU A 52 4.06 9.61 10.66
C LEU A 52 5.26 10.25 11.40
N SER A 53 6.48 9.84 11.07
CA SER A 53 7.70 10.43 11.62
C SER A 53 7.88 11.92 11.27
N LEU A 54 7.30 12.38 10.16
CA LEU A 54 7.29 13.78 9.75
C LEU A 54 6.11 14.57 10.36
N GLY A 55 5.31 13.95 11.22
CA GLY A 55 4.11 14.56 11.80
C GLY A 55 2.91 14.59 10.84
N ILE A 56 2.99 13.91 9.70
CA ILE A 56 1.91 13.80 8.73
C ILE A 56 1.09 12.56 9.09
N GLY A 57 -0.05 12.79 9.72
CA GLY A 57 -1.00 11.77 10.13
C GLY A 57 -2.43 12.22 9.86
N PRO A 58 -3.43 11.45 10.31
CA PRO A 58 -4.83 11.74 10.02
C PRO A 58 -5.41 12.94 10.78
N ASN A 59 -4.58 13.79 11.38
CA ASN A 59 -4.99 14.91 12.24
C ASN A 59 -6.05 14.48 13.27
N ASP A 60 -7.28 15.02 13.20
CA ASP A 60 -8.40 14.71 14.10
C ASP A 60 -9.33 13.60 13.57
N MET A 61 -8.97 12.95 12.46
CA MET A 61 -9.77 11.91 11.78
C MET A 61 -11.17 12.41 11.36
N SER A 62 -11.39 13.72 11.24
CA SER A 62 -12.64 14.24 10.69
C SER A 62 -12.74 13.91 9.20
N VAL A 63 -13.93 13.42 8.80
CA VAL A 63 -14.26 13.24 7.39
C VAL A 63 -14.67 14.63 6.89
N GLU A 64 -13.84 15.26 6.06
CA GLU A 64 -14.24 16.47 5.32
C GLU A 64 -15.36 16.17 4.32
#